data_AF-A0A2H9I0Z1-F1
#
_entry.id   AF-A0A2H9I0Z1-F1
#
_cell.length_a   1.000
_cell.length_b   1.000
_cell.length_c   1.000
_cell.angle_alpha   90.00
_cell.angle_beta   90.00
_cell.angle_gamma   90.00
#
_symmetry.space_group_name_H-M   'P 1'
#
loop_
_entity.id
_entity.type
_entity.pdbx_description
1 polymer ?
#
loop_
_entity_poly.entity_id
_entity_poly.type
_entity_poly.pdbx_seq_one_letter_code
_entity_poly.pdbx_strand_id
1 'polypeptide(L)'
;MERGLLHFRKNVLFVMHSIDEALNLADKTFILSASPSKIIEVIEVKSKRSRAPDDPEPIEKKQKTMSILEEEVKKSISMEMKIKQPP
;
A
#
# COMPACT_ATOMS: atom_id res chain seq x y z
N MET A 1 8.19 -16.90 -41.01
CA MET A 1 8.59 -15.52 -40.66
C MET A 1 8.03 -15.19 -39.29
N GLU A 2 8.93 -14.87 -38.38
CA GLU A 2 8.79 -14.03 -37.17
C GLU A 2 7.76 -14.38 -36.06
N ARG A 3 8.27 -15.15 -35.09
CA ARG A 3 8.28 -14.89 -33.63
C ARG A 3 6.94 -14.55 -32.95
N GLY A 4 6.23 -15.58 -32.52
CA GLY A 4 5.38 -15.50 -31.32
C GLY A 4 6.23 -15.54 -30.05
N LEU A 5 6.94 -14.45 -29.74
CA LEU A 5 7.66 -14.32 -28.48
C LEU A 5 6.62 -14.29 -27.35
N LEU A 6 6.65 -15.32 -26.50
CA LEU A 6 5.90 -15.48 -25.26
C LEU A 6 5.68 -14.12 -24.57
N HIS A 7 4.43 -13.73 -24.37
CA HIS A 7 4.04 -12.54 -23.59
C HIS A 7 4.56 -12.72 -22.15
N PHE A 8 5.76 -12.23 -21.86
CA PHE A 8 6.36 -12.30 -20.54
C PHE A 8 5.61 -11.34 -19.60
N ARG A 9 4.70 -11.88 -18.79
CA ARG A 9 4.02 -11.11 -17.74
C ARG A 9 5.00 -10.84 -16.59
N LYS A 10 5.58 -9.65 -16.59
CA LYS A 10 6.43 -9.18 -15.49
C LYS A 10 5.55 -8.83 -14.30
N ASN A 11 5.81 -9.46 -13.16
CA ASN A 11 5.32 -8.99 -11.87
C ASN A 11 6.40 -8.12 -11.24
N VAL A 12 6.03 -6.93 -10.80
CA VAL A 12 6.95 -5.97 -10.16
C VAL A 12 6.40 -5.64 -8.79
N LEU A 13 7.27 -5.71 -7.77
CA LEU A 13 6.97 -5.30 -6.41
C LEU A 13 7.72 -4.00 -6.11
N PHE A 14 6.98 -2.98 -5.68
CA PHE A 14 7.56 -1.74 -5.16
C PHE A 14 7.39 -1.69 -3.64
N VAL A 15 8.41 -1.18 -2.95
CA VAL A 15 8.35 -0.82 -1.54
C VAL A 15 8.61 0.68 -1.46
N MET A 16 7.66 1.43 -0.93
CA MET A 16 7.70 2.89 -0.92
C MET A 16 7.01 3.44 0.34
N HIS A 17 7.27 4.71 0.63
CA HIS A 17 6.70 5.42 1.78
C HIS A 17 5.52 6.33 1.42
N SER A 18 5.19 6.46 0.13
CA SER A 18 4.13 7.33 -0.38
C SER A 18 2.87 6.52 -0.74
N ILE A 19 1.75 6.85 -0.09
CA ILE A 19 0.45 6.25 -0.42
C ILE A 19 0.01 6.65 -1.84
N ASP A 20 0.21 7.92 -2.20
CA ASP A 20 -0.18 8.45 -3.51
C ASP A 20 0.54 7.72 -4.64
N GLU A 21 1.86 7.53 -4.52
CA GLU A 21 2.63 6.78 -5.51
C GLU A 21 2.18 5.31 -5.57
N ALA A 22 1.89 4.69 -4.42
CA ALA A 22 1.48 3.30 -4.37
C ALA A 22 0.13 3.08 -5.07
N LEU A 23 -0.86 3.93 -4.79
CA LEU A 23 -2.20 3.84 -5.38
C LEU A 23 -2.22 4.22 -6.86
N ASN A 24 -1.31 5.07 -7.33
CA ASN A 24 -1.24 5.45 -8.75
C ASN A 24 -0.52 4.40 -9.61
N LEU A 25 0.48 3.71 -9.06
CA LEU A 25 1.32 2.78 -9.82
C LEU A 25 0.84 1.32 -9.72
N ALA A 26 0.35 0.89 -8.57
CA ALA A 26 0.07 -0.51 -8.31
C ALA A 26 -1.34 -0.92 -8.76
N ASP A 27 -1.48 -2.18 -9.16
CA ASP A 27 -2.80 -2.83 -9.26
C ASP A 27 -3.30 -3.25 -7.87
N LYS A 28 -2.34 -3.63 -6.99
CA LYS A 28 -2.57 -4.07 -5.62
C LYS A 28 -1.55 -3.45 -4.68
N THR A 29 -2.04 -2.84 -3.61
CA THR A 29 -1.23 -2.23 -2.55
C THR A 29 -1.46 -2.98 -1.25
N PHE A 30 -0.38 -3.51 -0.67
CA PHE A 30 -0.42 -4.22 0.62
C PHE A 30 0.00 -3.25 1.72
N ILE A 31 -0.82 -3.13 2.76
CA ILE A 31 -0.50 -2.33 3.95
C ILE A 31 0.12 -3.26 4.99
N LEU A 32 1.28 -2.88 5.52
CA LEU A 32 2.00 -3.62 6.55
C LEU A 32 1.84 -2.95 7.92
N SER A 33 1.73 -3.76 8.97
CA SER A 33 1.76 -3.31 10.37
C SER A 33 3.17 -2.88 10.81
N ALA A 34 3.22 -2.22 11.97
CA ALA A 34 4.46 -2.00 12.70
C ALA A 34 5.15 -3.34 13.06
N SER A 35 6.44 -3.26 13.40
CA SER A 35 7.27 -4.45 13.66
C SER A 35 6.76 -5.24 14.89
N PRO A 36 6.65 -6.59 14.79
CA PRO A 36 6.90 -7.41 13.60
C PRO A 36 5.76 -7.28 12.57
N SER A 37 6.12 -6.99 11.32
CA SER A 37 5.18 -6.61 10.25
C SER A 37 4.27 -7.76 9.82
N LYS A 38 2.97 -7.46 9.68
CA LYS A 38 1.93 -8.32 9.11
C LYS A 38 1.14 -7.56 8.06
N ILE A 39 0.60 -8.25 7.07
CA ILE A 39 -0.34 -7.63 6.13
C ILE A 39 -1.66 -7.37 6.88
N ILE A 40 -2.06 -6.11 6.95
CA ILE A 40 -3.29 -5.69 7.66
C ILE A 40 -4.43 -5.34 6.71
N GLU A 41 -4.11 -4.99 5.46
CA GLU A 41 -5.10 -4.68 4.44
C GLU A 41 -4.48 -4.88 3.04
N VAL A 42 -5.32 -5.23 2.07
CA VAL A 42 -4.96 -5.25 0.65
C VAL A 42 -5.92 -4.36 -0.11
N ILE A 43 -5.38 -3.33 -0.76
CA ILE A 43 -6.15 -2.39 -1.57
C ILE A 43 -5.96 -2.75 -3.02
N GLU A 44 -7.07 -3.03 -3.70
CA GLU A 44 -7.09 -3.22 -5.15
C GLU A 44 -7.65 -1.97 -5.82
N VAL A 45 -6.95 -1.47 -6.85
CA VAL A 45 -7.40 -0.37 -7.69
C VAL A 45 -7.71 -0.95 -9.07
N LYS A 46 -8.99 -0.95 -9.44
CA LYS A 46 -9.46 -1.64 -10.65
C LYS A 46 -9.48 -0.75 -11.88
N SER A 47 -9.37 0.57 -11.72
CA SER A 47 -9.22 1.50 -12.84
C SER A 47 -7.99 1.16 -13.70
N LYS A 48 -8.16 1.32 -15.02
CA LYS A 48 -7.08 1.08 -15.99
C LYS A 48 -5.92 2.04 -15.75
N ARG A 49 -4.71 1.55 -15.98
CA ARG A 49 -3.47 2.35 -15.91
C ARG A 49 -3.53 3.52 -16.91
N SER A 50 -2.87 4.64 -16.56
CA SER A 50 -3.17 6.03 -16.97
C SER A 50 -4.25 6.69 -16.09
N ARG A 51 -4.08 6.59 -14.77
CA ARG A 51 -4.91 7.29 -13.78
C ARG A 51 -4.52 8.76 -13.80
N ALA A 52 -5.48 9.64 -14.05
CA ALA A 52 -5.28 11.06 -13.87
C ALA A 52 -5.21 11.37 -12.36
N PRO A 53 -4.49 12.42 -11.93
CA PRO A 53 -4.37 12.77 -10.50
C PRO A 53 -5.72 13.02 -9.79
N ASP A 54 -6.76 13.32 -10.56
CA ASP A 54 -8.14 13.59 -10.14
C ASP A 54 -9.09 12.38 -10.27
N ASP A 55 -8.57 11.18 -10.56
CA ASP A 55 -9.38 9.95 -10.59
C ASP A 55 -10.00 9.69 -9.19
N PRO A 56 -11.33 9.61 -9.08
CA PRO A 56 -12.00 9.45 -7.79
C PRO A 56 -11.67 8.12 -7.09
N GLU A 57 -11.38 7.04 -7.81
CA GLU A 57 -11.14 5.72 -7.18
C GLU A 57 -9.85 5.74 -6.31
N PRO A 58 -8.67 6.16 -6.83
CA PRO A 58 -7.47 6.35 -6.00
C PRO A 58 -7.69 7.31 -4.83
N ILE A 59 -8.46 8.38 -5.01
CA ILE A 59 -8.74 9.38 -3.95
C ILE A 59 -9.50 8.74 -2.79
N GLU A 60 -10.56 7.97 -3.07
CA GLU A 60 -11.31 7.24 -2.04
C GLU A 60 -10.43 6.20 -1.33
N LYS A 61 -9.62 5.45 -2.09
CA LYS A 61 -8.68 4.47 -1.50
C LYS A 61 -7.62 5.13 -0.64
N LYS A 62 -7.18 6.35 -0.98
CA LYS A 62 -6.20 7.10 -0.18
C LYS A 62 -6.74 7.40 1.21
N GLN A 63 -7.98 7.87 1.30
CA GLN A 63 -8.61 8.16 2.59
C GLN A 63 -8.67 6.91 3.46
N LYS A 64 -9.13 5.78 2.90
CA LYS A 64 -9.12 4.49 3.62
C LYS A 64 -7.72 4.09 4.10
N THR A 65 -6.72 4.19 3.21
CA THR A 65 -5.33 3.86 3.53
C THR A 65 -4.81 4.70 4.70
N MET A 66 -5.08 6.01 4.67
CA MET A 66 -4.61 6.93 5.70
C MET A 66 -5.19 6.58 7.07
N SER A 67 -6.50 6.34 7.15
CA SER A 67 -7.14 5.96 8.42
C SER A 67 -6.56 4.65 9.00
N ILE A 68 -6.23 3.68 8.15
CA ILE A 68 -5.59 2.43 8.60
C ILE A 68 -4.20 2.68 9.17
N LEU A 69 -3.38 3.48 8.47
CA LEU A 69 -2.03 3.79 8.93
C LEU A 69 -2.01 4.65 10.18
N GLU A 70 -2.93 5.60 10.33
CA GLU A 70 -3.06 6.39 11.56
C GLU A 70 -3.29 5.51 12.79
N GLU A 71 -4.19 4.53 12.69
CA GLU A 71 -4.44 3.57 13.77
C GLU A 71 -3.20 2.70 14.04
N GLU A 72 -2.46 2.32 13.01
CA GLU A 72 -1.24 1.53 13.16
C GLU A 72 -0.11 2.32 13.83
N VAL A 73 0.05 3.60 13.48
CA VAL A 73 0.99 4.52 14.13
C VAL A 73 0.65 4.68 15.61
N LYS A 74 -0.63 4.88 15.96
CA LYS A 74 -1.08 4.96 17.36
C LYS A 74 -0.73 3.71 18.15
N LYS A 75 -0.98 2.52 17.58
CA LYS A 75 -0.62 1.24 18.22
C LYS A 75 0.88 1.14 18.47
N SER A 76 1.70 1.46 17.47
CA SER A 76 3.16 1.42 17.57
C SER A 76 3.67 2.32 18.69
N ILE A 77 3.19 3.57 18.77
CA ILE A 77 3.54 4.50 19.84
C ILE A 77 3.14 3.95 21.22
N SER A 78 1.94 3.38 21.33
CA SER A 78 1.47 2.79 22.59
C SER A 78 2.32 1.60 23.06
N MET A 79 2.80 0.79 22.12
CA MET A 79 3.70 -0.34 22.41
C MET A 79 5.04 0.16 22.94
N GLU A 80 5.64 1.16 22.30
CA GLU A 80 6.91 1.76 22.75
C GLU A 80 6.81 2.37 24.15
N MET A 81 5.68 3.02 24.47
CA MET A 81 5.44 3.56 25.81
C MET A 81 5.35 2.47 26.89
N LYS A 82 4.71 1.33 26.57
CA LYS A 82 4.63 0.18 27.49
C LYS A 82 5.99 -0.47 27.75
N ILE A 83 6.88 -0.50 26.76
CA ILE A 83 8.23 -1.06 26.89
C ILE A 83 9.12 -0.17 27.77
N LYS A 84 8.90 1.15 27.77
CA LYS A 84 9.73 2.13 28.51
C LYS A 84 9.28 2.39 29.95
N GLN A 85 8.15 1.85 30.41
CA GLN A 85 7.78 1.92 31.83
C GLN A 85 8.57 0.85 32.62
N PRO A 86 9.39 1.23 33.61
CA PRO A 86 10.00 0.26 34.52
C PRO A 86 8.92 -0.38 35.42
N PRO A 87 9.16 -1.59 35.95
CA PRO A 87 8.24 -2.28 36.84
C PRO A 87 7.95 -1.50 38.13
#